data_AF-A0A955GQR8-F1
#
_entry.id   AF-A0A955GQR8-F1
#
_cell.length_a   1.000
_cell.length_b   1.000
_cell.length_c   1.000
_cell.angle_alpha   90.00
_cell.angle_beta   90.00
_cell.angle_gamma   90.00
#
_symmetry.space_group_name_H-M   'P 1'
#
loop_
_entity.id
_entity.type
_entity.pdbx_description
1 polymer ?
#
loop_
_entity_poly.entity_id
_entity_poly.type
_entity_poly.pdbx_seq_one_letter_code
_entity_poly.pdbx_strand_id
1 'polypeptide(L)'
;MGNVPEIDLGFAKIWNFHLKKDVYIKDKSLREHVEKILKNYRMSYPYGGEDGLNAYPPRHGIGMISIGAQTTKELDYKEKQSISDARLLLFISFLSRNNTVTRDANSGHFMATSENYTQVYFSAVVGSEYMTEHVGFAVPSWHGGIETEKNISIQSRHIPTPRFEVNRLDTNLLNSLIRLRKKKKKTFRKIMSAIEVFYESYYNSPEVSHNARILLQASSFEILLEKGNDDARKALKDFLRKYGDYPDDRKYRYKSERRQGKMKVEESETKRVMWADRFFTLRNHIIHGRVPKEKEYYFGDWQRHFDIALYFFVFCLKRIIEEALDKDIFNDDVVWKKWTDELRVEPVEYRGFEYSSYGRRGWEREIRKMHNNKKS
;
A
#
# COMPACT_ATOMS: atom_id res chain seq x y z
N MET A 1 -5.97 -9.87 -8.84
CA MET A 1 -5.12 -10.17 -10.00
C MET A 1 -5.66 -9.65 -11.32
N GLY A 2 -6.95 -9.32 -11.45
CA GLY A 2 -7.47 -8.75 -12.72
C GLY A 2 -7.21 -9.69 -13.89
N ASN A 3 -6.52 -9.20 -14.93
CA ASN A 3 -6.08 -10.00 -16.10
C ASN A 3 -4.60 -10.42 -16.02
N VAL A 4 -3.91 -10.13 -14.91
CA VAL A 4 -2.51 -10.51 -14.73
C VAL A 4 -2.43 -12.02 -14.50
N PRO A 5 -1.75 -12.79 -15.36
CA PRO A 5 -1.69 -14.24 -15.22
C PRO A 5 -0.86 -14.68 -14.02
N GLU A 6 0.31 -14.08 -13.82
CA GLU A 6 1.29 -14.49 -12.82
C GLU A 6 2.24 -13.33 -12.47
N ILE A 7 2.70 -13.32 -11.22
CA ILE A 7 3.79 -12.50 -10.70
C ILE A 7 4.76 -13.41 -9.96
N ASP A 8 6.02 -13.43 -10.40
CA ASP A 8 7.07 -14.21 -9.76
C ASP A 8 7.96 -13.31 -8.89
N LEU A 9 8.02 -13.61 -7.59
CA LEU A 9 8.86 -12.89 -6.62
C LEU A 9 10.21 -13.59 -6.37
N GLY A 10 10.45 -14.73 -7.04
CA GLY A 10 11.62 -15.59 -6.90
C GLY A 10 11.63 -16.46 -5.64
N PHE A 11 10.78 -16.18 -4.66
CA PHE A 11 10.57 -17.00 -3.45
C PHE A 11 9.10 -17.43 -3.28
N ALA A 12 8.20 -16.79 -4.02
CA ALA A 12 6.77 -17.06 -4.05
C ALA A 12 6.26 -16.67 -5.43
N LYS A 13 5.22 -17.38 -5.89
CA LYS A 13 4.51 -17.04 -7.12
C LYS A 13 3.07 -16.69 -6.78
N ILE A 14 2.58 -15.60 -7.34
CA ILE A 14 1.17 -15.21 -7.24
C ILE A 14 0.56 -15.34 -8.61
N TRP A 15 -0.43 -16.21 -8.77
CA TRP A 15 -1.05 -16.48 -10.06
C TRP A 15 -2.56 -16.34 -10.01
N ASN A 16 -3.15 -15.95 -11.13
CA ASN A 16 -4.58 -15.80 -11.25
C ASN A 16 -5.24 -17.15 -11.40
N PHE A 17 -6.07 -17.52 -10.42
CA PHE A 17 -6.73 -18.83 -10.39
C PHE A 17 -7.43 -19.15 -11.72
N HIS A 18 -8.20 -18.20 -12.23
CA HIS A 18 -9.06 -18.41 -13.40
C HIS A 18 -8.26 -18.61 -14.70
N LEU A 19 -7.05 -18.03 -14.78
CA LEU A 19 -6.20 -18.10 -15.96
C LEU A 19 -5.18 -19.25 -15.91
N LYS A 20 -4.86 -19.74 -14.71
CA LYS A 20 -3.71 -20.63 -14.51
C LYS A 20 -4.02 -21.91 -13.72
N LYS A 21 -5.28 -22.15 -13.33
CA LYS A 21 -5.69 -23.37 -12.60
C LYS A 21 -5.26 -24.67 -13.30
N ASP A 22 -5.35 -24.74 -14.63
CA ASP A 22 -4.96 -25.94 -15.40
C ASP A 22 -3.44 -26.16 -15.46
N VAL A 23 -2.67 -25.07 -15.28
CA VAL A 23 -1.22 -25.11 -15.24
C VAL A 23 -0.73 -25.58 -13.87
N TYR A 24 -1.29 -25.03 -12.79
CA TYR A 24 -0.81 -25.26 -11.42
C TYR A 24 -1.51 -26.39 -10.66
N ILE A 25 -2.75 -26.74 -11.02
CA ILE A 25 -3.53 -27.81 -10.39
C ILE A 25 -3.82 -28.86 -11.45
N LYS A 26 -2.94 -29.87 -11.52
CA LYS A 26 -3.03 -30.97 -12.50
C LYS A 26 -4.15 -31.96 -12.18
N ASP A 27 -4.41 -32.16 -10.89
CA ASP A 27 -5.55 -32.95 -10.43
C ASP A 27 -6.85 -32.23 -10.77
N LYS A 28 -7.64 -32.84 -11.67
CA LYS A 28 -8.93 -32.30 -12.13
C LYS A 28 -9.94 -32.19 -10.98
N SER A 29 -10.00 -33.18 -10.09
CA SER A 29 -10.93 -33.22 -8.97
C SER A 29 -10.62 -32.14 -7.95
N LEU A 30 -9.33 -31.96 -7.60
CA LEU A 30 -8.90 -30.88 -6.72
C LEU A 30 -9.21 -29.51 -7.33
N ARG A 31 -8.94 -29.34 -8.63
CA ARG A 31 -9.21 -28.10 -9.34
C ARG A 31 -10.70 -27.74 -9.36
N GLU A 32 -11.56 -28.71 -9.65
CA GLU A 32 -13.02 -28.53 -9.64
C GLU A 32 -13.53 -28.19 -8.24
N HIS A 33 -12.99 -28.83 -7.21
CA HIS A 33 -13.34 -28.54 -5.82
C HIS A 33 -12.91 -27.12 -5.39
N VAL A 34 -11.67 -26.69 -5.71
CA VAL A 34 -11.23 -25.31 -5.45
C VAL A 34 -12.06 -24.30 -6.24
N GLU A 35 -12.40 -24.60 -7.49
CA GLU A 35 -13.26 -23.74 -8.30
C GLU A 35 -14.65 -23.60 -7.69
N LYS A 36 -15.21 -24.68 -7.13
CA LYS A 36 -16.49 -24.67 -6.42
C LYS A 36 -16.46 -23.77 -5.19
N ILE A 37 -15.40 -23.86 -4.38
CA ILE A 37 -15.17 -22.96 -3.23
C ILE A 37 -15.14 -21.50 -3.69
N LEU A 38 -14.30 -21.19 -4.67
CA LEU A 38 -14.10 -19.82 -5.13
C LEU A 38 -15.32 -19.23 -5.85
N LYS A 39 -16.14 -20.05 -6.52
CA LYS A 39 -17.42 -19.64 -7.11
C LYS A 39 -18.40 -19.13 -6.06
N ASN A 40 -18.27 -19.53 -4.79
CA ASN A 40 -19.15 -19.06 -3.71
C ASN A 40 -18.64 -17.81 -3.02
N TYR A 41 -17.45 -17.32 -3.39
CA TYR A 41 -17.01 -15.97 -3.04
C TYR A 41 -17.58 -14.95 -4.02
N ARG A 42 -18.52 -14.12 -3.56
CA ARG A 42 -19.31 -13.20 -4.39
C ARG A 42 -18.99 -11.73 -4.08
N MET A 43 -19.19 -10.87 -5.07
CA MET A 43 -19.12 -9.41 -4.87
C MET A 43 -20.29 -8.91 -4.01
N SER A 44 -20.14 -7.79 -3.31
CA SER A 44 -21.18 -7.21 -2.42
C SER A 44 -22.29 -6.44 -3.12
N TYR A 45 -22.12 -6.14 -4.41
CA TYR A 45 -23.06 -5.33 -5.17
C TYR A 45 -23.82 -6.26 -6.12
N PRO A 46 -25.16 -6.35 -5.99
CA PRO A 46 -25.94 -7.08 -6.96
C PRO A 46 -25.79 -6.37 -8.31
N TYR A 47 -25.37 -7.11 -9.33
CA TYR A 47 -25.55 -6.65 -10.69
C TYR A 47 -26.92 -7.12 -11.13
N GLY A 48 -27.74 -6.22 -11.64
CA GLY A 48 -28.95 -6.60 -12.36
C GLY A 48 -28.51 -7.42 -13.56
N GLY A 49 -28.62 -8.75 -13.46
CA GLY A 49 -28.47 -9.63 -14.62
C GLY A 49 -29.60 -9.36 -15.61
N GLU A 50 -29.44 -9.84 -16.84
CA GLU A 50 -30.47 -9.78 -17.88
C GLU A 50 -31.82 -10.40 -17.42
N ASP A 51 -31.78 -11.27 -16.40
CA ASP A 51 -32.94 -11.97 -15.84
C ASP A 51 -33.62 -11.25 -14.67
N GLY A 52 -33.20 -10.03 -14.30
CA GLY A 52 -33.82 -9.24 -13.22
C GLY A 52 -33.61 -9.77 -11.79
N LEU A 53 -32.91 -10.90 -11.62
CA LEU A 53 -32.49 -11.40 -10.31
C LEU A 53 -31.24 -10.64 -9.85
N ASN A 54 -31.30 -10.08 -8.65
CA ASN A 54 -30.16 -9.49 -7.92
C ASN A 54 -29.14 -10.58 -7.56
N ALA A 55 -28.43 -11.11 -8.56
CA ALA A 55 -27.41 -12.11 -8.34
C ALA A 55 -26.10 -11.41 -7.93
N TYR A 56 -25.53 -11.82 -6.81
CA TYR A 56 -24.17 -11.44 -6.45
C TYR A 56 -23.21 -12.24 -7.35
N PRO A 57 -22.51 -11.59 -8.31
CA PRO A 57 -21.68 -12.31 -9.26
C PRO A 57 -20.46 -12.94 -8.56
N PRO A 58 -19.97 -14.10 -9.03
CA PRO A 58 -18.72 -14.67 -8.54
C PRO A 58 -17.55 -13.71 -8.68
N ARG A 59 -16.62 -13.75 -7.72
CA ARG A 59 -15.42 -12.94 -7.77
C ARG A 59 -14.41 -13.56 -8.73
N HIS A 60 -14.11 -12.85 -9.80
CA HIS A 60 -13.03 -13.21 -10.72
C HIS A 60 -11.69 -12.58 -10.35
N GLY A 61 -10.60 -13.14 -10.90
CA GLY A 61 -9.25 -12.60 -10.73
C GLY A 61 -8.67 -12.76 -9.32
N ILE A 62 -9.10 -13.80 -8.58
CA ILE A 62 -8.52 -14.21 -7.29
C ILE A 62 -7.07 -14.67 -7.50
N GLY A 63 -6.16 -14.17 -6.67
CA GLY A 63 -4.75 -14.55 -6.70
C GLY A 63 -4.48 -15.71 -5.74
N MET A 64 -3.87 -16.78 -6.26
CA MET A 64 -3.35 -17.89 -5.47
C MET A 64 -1.87 -17.66 -5.23
N ILE A 65 -1.41 -17.93 -4.01
CA ILE A 65 0.01 -17.85 -3.64
C ILE A 65 0.57 -19.26 -3.57
N SER A 66 1.64 -19.52 -4.32
CA SER A 66 2.39 -20.76 -4.27
C SER A 66 3.79 -20.52 -3.74
N ILE A 67 4.17 -21.32 -2.76
CA ILE A 67 5.50 -21.33 -2.14
C ILE A 67 6.01 -22.77 -2.13
N GLY A 68 7.24 -22.99 -2.61
CA GLY A 68 7.85 -24.32 -2.61
C GLY A 68 7.09 -25.38 -3.43
N ALA A 69 7.28 -26.64 -3.04
CA ALA A 69 6.62 -27.80 -3.65
C ALA A 69 5.29 -28.11 -2.95
N GLN A 70 4.39 -28.83 -3.64
CA GLN A 70 3.14 -29.29 -3.06
C GLN A 70 3.41 -30.19 -1.85
N THR A 71 2.73 -29.92 -0.74
CA THR A 71 2.87 -30.63 0.53
C THR A 71 1.52 -30.73 1.22
N THR A 72 1.31 -31.80 1.97
CA THR A 72 0.14 -31.99 2.85
C THR A 72 0.38 -31.45 4.26
N LYS A 73 1.63 -31.06 4.57
CA LYS A 73 1.98 -30.47 5.86
C LYS A 73 1.45 -29.06 5.96
N GLU A 74 1.08 -28.66 7.17
CA GLU A 74 0.81 -27.26 7.45
C GLU A 74 2.03 -26.39 7.17
N LEU A 75 1.76 -25.15 6.77
CA LEU A 75 2.81 -24.18 6.49
C LEU A 75 3.60 -23.84 7.75
N ASP A 76 4.93 -23.91 7.65
CA ASP A 76 5.81 -23.51 8.73
C ASP A 76 5.86 -21.97 8.89
N TYR A 77 6.54 -21.49 9.93
CA TYR A 77 6.68 -20.06 10.18
C TYR A 77 7.38 -19.30 9.05
N LYS A 78 8.40 -19.89 8.40
CA LYS A 78 9.16 -19.25 7.32
C LYS A 78 8.33 -19.14 6.04
N GLU A 79 7.49 -20.15 5.79
CA GLU A 79 6.51 -20.21 4.72
C GLU A 79 5.42 -19.15 4.91
N LYS A 80 4.82 -19.10 6.10
CA LYS A 80 3.85 -18.05 6.49
C LYS A 80 4.47 -16.65 6.38
N GLN A 81 5.71 -16.46 6.83
CA GLN A 81 6.43 -15.21 6.66
C GLN A 81 6.67 -14.86 5.18
N SER A 82 6.95 -15.86 4.33
CA SER A 82 7.14 -15.61 2.89
C SER A 82 5.83 -15.20 2.22
N ILE A 83 4.69 -15.76 2.62
CA ILE A 83 3.36 -15.31 2.18
C ILE A 83 3.10 -13.87 2.65
N SER A 84 3.39 -13.56 3.92
CA SER A 84 3.25 -12.19 4.45
C SER A 84 4.15 -11.20 3.70
N ASP A 85 5.41 -11.57 3.42
CA ASP A 85 6.31 -10.74 2.63
C ASP A 85 5.73 -10.52 1.21
N ALA A 86 5.23 -11.57 0.57
CA ALA A 86 4.65 -11.49 -0.78
C ALA A 86 3.43 -10.55 -0.84
N ARG A 87 2.48 -10.64 0.10
CA ARG A 87 1.32 -9.74 0.13
C ARG A 87 1.74 -8.27 0.30
N LEU A 88 2.69 -8.00 1.20
CA LEU A 88 3.12 -6.64 1.52
C LEU A 88 3.91 -6.02 0.35
N LEU A 89 4.71 -6.82 -0.36
CA LEU A 89 5.37 -6.40 -1.60
C LEU A 89 4.36 -6.01 -2.67
N LEU A 90 3.34 -6.83 -2.91
CA LEU A 90 2.29 -6.52 -3.88
C LEU A 90 1.49 -5.27 -3.49
N PHE A 91 1.16 -5.14 -2.20
CA PHE A 91 0.46 -3.99 -1.65
C PHE A 91 1.24 -2.69 -1.92
N ILE A 92 2.50 -2.60 -1.48
CA ILE A 92 3.25 -1.34 -1.62
C ILE A 92 3.58 -1.02 -3.07
N SER A 93 3.87 -2.03 -3.89
CA SER A 93 4.16 -1.86 -5.33
C SER A 93 2.93 -1.42 -6.12
N PHE A 94 1.72 -1.80 -5.70
CA PHE A 94 0.50 -1.29 -6.31
C PHE A 94 0.18 0.13 -5.81
N LEU A 95 0.24 0.35 -4.50
CA LEU A 95 -0.07 1.66 -3.91
C LEU A 95 0.83 2.77 -4.46
N SER A 96 2.12 2.50 -4.67
CA SER A 96 3.08 3.51 -5.14
C SER A 96 2.76 4.10 -6.51
N ARG A 97 1.88 3.47 -7.29
CA ARG A 97 1.42 3.94 -8.60
C ARG A 97 -0.04 4.36 -8.67
N ASN A 98 -0.92 3.73 -7.90
CA ASN A 98 -2.36 3.88 -8.13
C ASN A 98 -3.00 4.80 -7.09
N ASN A 99 -2.69 4.65 -5.81
CA ASN A 99 -3.25 5.48 -4.75
C ASN A 99 -2.52 6.82 -4.60
N THR A 100 -1.48 7.05 -5.42
CA THR A 100 -0.65 8.26 -5.41
C THR A 100 -0.98 9.24 -6.55
N VAL A 101 -1.76 8.83 -7.54
CA VAL A 101 -1.94 9.53 -8.84
C VAL A 101 -3.35 10.12 -9.02
N THR A 102 -4.22 10.01 -8.02
CA THR A 102 -5.66 10.11 -8.22
C THR A 102 -6.26 11.49 -7.92
N ARG A 103 -6.58 12.24 -8.99
CA ARG A 103 -7.49 13.41 -8.96
C ARG A 103 -8.48 13.43 -10.12
N ASP A 104 -8.79 12.28 -10.69
CA ASP A 104 -9.81 12.15 -11.74
C ASP A 104 -11.10 11.50 -11.20
N ALA A 105 -12.22 11.67 -11.91
CA ALA A 105 -13.51 11.08 -11.52
C ALA A 105 -13.47 9.53 -11.45
N ASN A 106 -12.47 8.89 -12.06
CA ASN A 106 -12.33 7.43 -12.13
C ASN A 106 -11.33 6.85 -11.12
N SER A 107 -10.82 7.70 -10.23
CA SER A 107 -9.73 7.37 -9.32
C SER A 107 -10.05 6.19 -8.41
N GLY A 108 -11.31 6.08 -7.98
CA GLY A 108 -11.79 4.97 -7.15
C GLY A 108 -11.62 3.58 -7.80
N HIS A 109 -11.60 3.48 -9.14
CA HIS A 109 -11.39 2.22 -9.84
C HIS A 109 -9.96 1.68 -9.74
N PHE A 110 -9.01 2.51 -9.29
CA PHE A 110 -7.61 2.12 -9.12
C PHE A 110 -7.19 2.10 -7.65
N MET A 111 -8.08 2.46 -6.72
CA MET A 111 -7.75 2.44 -5.31
C MET A 111 -7.80 1.02 -4.75
N ALA A 112 -6.70 0.62 -4.11
CA ALA A 112 -6.66 -0.58 -3.30
C ALA A 112 -6.55 -0.23 -1.81
N THR A 113 -7.00 -1.18 -0.99
CA THR A 113 -7.00 -1.15 0.47
C THR A 113 -6.31 -2.41 0.97
N SER A 114 -6.03 -2.49 2.26
CA SER A 114 -5.33 -3.63 2.85
C SER A 114 -6.10 -4.93 2.71
N GLU A 115 -7.42 -4.86 2.76
CA GLU A 115 -8.34 -5.99 2.55
C GLU A 115 -8.15 -6.65 1.18
N ASN A 116 -7.74 -5.91 0.15
CA ASN A 116 -7.48 -6.47 -1.19
C ASN A 116 -6.30 -7.46 -1.22
N TYR A 117 -5.43 -7.43 -0.21
CA TYR A 117 -4.24 -8.27 -0.09
C TYR A 117 -4.29 -9.16 1.16
N THR A 118 -5.44 -9.22 1.83
CA THR A 118 -5.62 -10.10 2.98
C THR A 118 -5.54 -11.55 2.51
N GLN A 119 -4.75 -12.34 3.24
CA GLN A 119 -4.59 -13.77 2.98
C GLN A 119 -5.73 -14.56 3.64
N VAL A 120 -6.28 -15.51 2.90
CA VAL A 120 -7.27 -16.46 3.41
C VAL A 120 -6.67 -17.85 3.27
N TYR A 121 -6.65 -18.61 4.36
CA TYR A 121 -6.21 -20.00 4.36
C TYR A 121 -7.44 -20.89 4.45
N PHE A 122 -7.55 -21.83 3.52
CA PHE A 122 -8.57 -22.87 3.54
C PHE A 122 -7.92 -24.23 3.32
N SER A 123 -8.52 -25.24 3.91
CA SER A 123 -8.20 -26.65 3.63
C SER A 123 -9.32 -27.25 2.79
N ALA A 124 -8.92 -27.92 1.71
CA ALA A 124 -9.80 -28.58 0.77
C ALA A 124 -9.43 -30.07 0.69
N VAL A 125 -10.34 -30.94 1.14
CA VAL A 125 -10.18 -32.38 1.01
C VAL A 125 -10.96 -32.82 -0.23
N VAL A 126 -10.26 -33.38 -1.22
CA VAL A 126 -10.90 -33.85 -2.46
C VAL A 126 -12.00 -34.87 -2.12
N GLY A 127 -13.19 -34.68 -2.69
CA GLY A 127 -14.37 -35.50 -2.41
C GLY A 127 -15.21 -35.06 -1.20
N SER A 128 -14.70 -34.13 -0.37
CA SER A 128 -15.51 -33.51 0.69
C SER A 128 -16.48 -32.48 0.09
N GLU A 129 -17.69 -32.39 0.64
CA GLU A 129 -18.61 -31.28 0.37
C GLU A 129 -18.33 -30.07 1.27
N TYR A 130 -17.54 -30.29 2.32
CA TYR A 130 -17.21 -29.31 3.34
C TYR A 130 -15.80 -28.75 3.15
N MET A 131 -15.63 -27.48 3.50
CA MET A 131 -14.34 -26.81 3.63
C MET A 131 -14.07 -26.42 5.08
N THR A 132 -12.80 -26.15 5.38
CA THR A 132 -12.37 -25.55 6.65
C THR A 132 -11.64 -24.25 6.37
N GLU A 133 -12.02 -23.18 7.07
CA GLU A 133 -11.37 -21.87 6.99
C GLU A 133 -10.59 -21.56 8.26
N HIS A 134 -9.40 -21.00 8.12
CA HIS A 134 -8.64 -20.46 9.25
C HIS A 134 -9.00 -18.99 9.47
N VAL A 135 -9.60 -18.68 10.61
CA VAL A 135 -10.02 -17.32 10.98
C VAL A 135 -9.40 -16.90 12.31
N GLY A 136 -9.50 -15.60 12.61
CA GLY A 136 -8.98 -15.02 13.84
C GLY A 136 -7.49 -14.72 13.78
N PHE A 137 -7.09 -13.62 14.40
CA PHE A 137 -5.69 -13.21 14.54
C PHE A 137 -5.18 -13.45 15.96
N ALA A 138 -5.87 -12.90 16.97
CA ALA A 138 -5.50 -13.06 18.38
C ALA A 138 -5.84 -14.46 18.92
N VAL A 139 -7.00 -15.00 18.52
CA VAL A 139 -7.44 -16.36 18.84
C VAL A 139 -7.63 -17.09 17.50
N PRO A 140 -6.56 -17.65 16.92
CA PRO A 140 -6.66 -18.36 15.65
C PRO A 140 -7.45 -19.65 15.83
N SER A 141 -8.38 -19.93 14.91
CA SER A 141 -9.20 -21.13 14.96
C SER A 141 -9.59 -21.60 13.55
N TRP A 142 -9.59 -22.92 13.39
CA TRP A 142 -10.09 -23.59 12.20
C TRP A 142 -11.59 -23.85 12.34
N HIS A 143 -12.40 -23.23 11.50
CA HIS A 143 -13.83 -23.46 11.44
C HIS A 143 -14.13 -24.43 10.31
N GLY A 144 -14.45 -25.68 10.67
CA GLY A 144 -14.79 -26.75 9.75
C GLY A 144 -16.30 -26.96 9.59
N GLY A 145 -16.69 -27.91 8.74
CA GLY A 145 -18.10 -28.22 8.50
C GLY A 145 -18.84 -27.18 7.66
N ILE A 146 -18.11 -26.29 6.98
CA ILE A 146 -18.71 -25.29 6.10
C ILE A 146 -19.06 -25.96 4.78
N GLU A 147 -20.35 -26.26 4.59
CA GLU A 147 -20.82 -26.90 3.36
C GLU A 147 -20.67 -25.94 2.18
N THR A 148 -19.85 -26.33 1.21
CA THR A 148 -19.38 -25.42 0.16
C THR A 148 -20.56 -24.86 -0.63
N GLU A 149 -21.51 -25.68 -1.06
CA GLU A 149 -22.63 -25.25 -1.93
C GLU A 149 -23.66 -24.36 -1.23
N LYS A 150 -23.85 -24.53 0.07
CA LYS A 150 -24.88 -23.80 0.83
C LYS A 150 -24.38 -22.48 1.40
N ASN A 151 -23.06 -22.30 1.53
CA ASN A 151 -22.47 -21.13 2.15
C ASN A 151 -21.91 -20.16 1.11
N ILE A 152 -22.60 -19.04 0.93
CA ILE A 152 -22.15 -17.93 0.09
C ILE A 152 -21.33 -16.97 0.94
N SER A 153 -20.08 -16.73 0.55
CA SER A 153 -19.21 -15.73 1.16
C SER A 153 -19.31 -14.42 0.38
N ILE A 154 -19.84 -13.37 1.00
CA ILE A 154 -20.01 -12.07 0.35
C ILE A 154 -18.85 -11.15 0.76
N GLN A 155 -18.11 -10.64 -0.22
CA GLN A 155 -17.08 -9.62 0.00
C GLN A 155 -17.69 -8.38 0.68
N SER A 156 -17.07 -7.88 1.75
CA SER A 156 -17.54 -6.65 2.41
C SER A 156 -17.63 -5.45 1.45
N ARG A 157 -18.70 -4.66 1.57
CA ARG A 157 -19.02 -3.51 0.68
C ARG A 157 -17.93 -2.44 0.62
N HIS A 158 -17.19 -2.27 1.70
CA HIS A 158 -16.12 -1.27 1.79
C HIS A 158 -14.84 -1.71 1.08
N ILE A 159 -14.70 -2.97 0.65
CA ILE A 159 -13.49 -3.42 -0.04
C ILE A 159 -13.61 -3.04 -1.52
N PRO A 160 -12.79 -2.09 -2.03
CA PRO A 160 -12.84 -1.69 -3.42
C PRO A 160 -12.41 -2.84 -4.34
N THR A 161 -12.75 -2.74 -5.61
CA THR A 161 -12.39 -3.72 -6.63
C THR A 161 -11.47 -3.08 -7.67
N PRO A 162 -10.19 -2.82 -7.32
CA PRO A 162 -9.30 -2.11 -8.22
C PRO A 162 -9.06 -2.90 -9.51
N ARG A 163 -8.93 -2.19 -10.63
CA ARG A 163 -8.42 -2.76 -11.88
C ARG A 163 -6.95 -3.10 -11.71
N PHE A 164 -6.66 -4.39 -11.57
CA PHE A 164 -5.31 -4.88 -11.37
C PHE A 164 -4.70 -5.27 -12.72
N GLU A 165 -3.69 -4.50 -13.14
CA GLU A 165 -2.95 -4.69 -14.40
C GLU A 165 -1.43 -4.64 -14.12
N VAL A 166 -0.60 -5.33 -14.91
CA VAL A 166 0.86 -5.40 -14.66
C VAL A 166 1.52 -4.03 -14.75
N ASN A 167 1.15 -3.23 -15.75
CA ASN A 167 1.62 -1.85 -15.94
C ASN A 167 1.29 -0.94 -14.75
N ARG A 168 0.29 -1.29 -13.92
CA ARG A 168 -0.10 -0.56 -12.71
C ARG A 168 0.75 -0.92 -11.48
N LEU A 169 1.56 -1.97 -11.53
CA LEU A 169 2.54 -2.25 -10.49
C LEU A 169 3.82 -1.45 -10.74
N ASP A 170 4.39 -0.88 -9.68
CA ASP A 170 5.74 -0.33 -9.71
C ASP A 170 6.76 -1.48 -9.71
N THR A 171 7.04 -1.99 -10.90
CA THR A 171 7.96 -3.11 -11.12
C THR A 171 9.39 -2.78 -10.69
N ASN A 172 9.82 -1.52 -10.81
CA ASN A 172 11.12 -1.08 -10.32
C ASN A 172 11.21 -1.20 -8.79
N LEU A 173 10.15 -0.78 -8.10
CA LEU A 173 10.08 -0.91 -6.65
C LEU A 173 10.04 -2.38 -6.23
N LEU A 174 9.18 -3.19 -6.87
CA LEU A 174 9.04 -4.62 -6.60
C LEU A 174 10.38 -5.36 -6.76
N ASN A 175 11.05 -5.16 -7.89
CA ASN A 175 12.33 -5.80 -8.20
C ASN A 175 13.44 -5.37 -7.24
N SER A 176 13.44 -4.09 -6.83
CA SER A 176 14.44 -3.57 -5.88
C SER A 176 14.25 -4.15 -4.48
N LEU A 177 13.00 -4.33 -4.04
CA LEU A 177 12.69 -5.00 -2.77
C LEU A 177 13.09 -6.49 -2.79
N ILE A 178 12.81 -7.21 -3.88
CA ILE A 178 13.27 -8.61 -4.08
C ILE A 178 14.81 -8.67 -4.02
N ARG A 179 15.50 -7.70 -4.65
CA ARG A 179 16.96 -7.60 -4.59
C ARG A 179 17.47 -7.32 -3.18
N LEU A 180 16.81 -6.44 -2.43
CA LEU A 180 17.15 -6.17 -1.03
C LEU A 180 16.97 -7.39 -0.14
N ARG A 181 15.89 -8.17 -0.32
CA ARG A 181 15.67 -9.44 0.41
C ARG A 181 16.88 -10.37 0.29
N LYS A 182 17.48 -10.44 -0.91
CA LYS A 182 18.67 -11.26 -1.17
C LYS A 182 19.96 -10.64 -0.63
N LYS A 183 20.18 -9.33 -0.85
CA LYS A 183 21.48 -8.68 -0.63
C LYS A 183 21.64 -7.93 0.71
N LYS A 184 20.56 -7.43 1.28
CA LYS A 184 20.55 -6.54 2.47
C LYS A 184 19.40 -6.91 3.40
N LYS A 185 19.44 -8.13 3.96
CA LYS A 185 18.36 -8.73 4.76
C LYS A 185 17.87 -7.85 5.91
N LYS A 186 18.77 -7.19 6.65
CA LYS A 186 18.40 -6.29 7.77
C LYS A 186 17.55 -5.11 7.28
N THR A 187 18.01 -4.40 6.25
CA THR A 187 17.27 -3.29 5.64
C THR A 187 15.94 -3.75 5.06
N PHE A 188 15.92 -4.91 4.40
CA PHE A 188 14.68 -5.51 3.90
C PHE A 188 13.67 -5.75 5.03
N ARG A 189 14.09 -6.41 6.12
CA ARG A 189 13.19 -6.68 7.27
C ARG A 189 12.65 -5.40 7.88
N LYS A 190 13.48 -4.38 8.07
CA LYS A 190 13.03 -3.06 8.52
C LYS A 190 11.95 -2.49 7.60
N ILE A 191 12.19 -2.48 6.29
CA ILE A 191 11.24 -1.96 5.31
C ILE A 191 9.93 -2.76 5.37
N MET A 192 10.00 -4.10 5.45
CA MET A 192 8.79 -4.92 5.55
C MET A 192 7.99 -4.63 6.83
N SER A 193 8.65 -4.46 7.99
CA SER A 193 7.98 -4.07 9.23
C SER A 193 7.33 -2.69 9.13
N ALA A 194 7.99 -1.72 8.48
CA ALA A 194 7.39 -0.42 8.24
C ALA A 194 6.17 -0.52 7.30
N ILE A 195 6.27 -1.30 6.21
CA ILE A 195 5.16 -1.54 5.28
C ILE A 195 4.00 -2.24 5.99
N GLU A 196 4.26 -3.21 6.86
CA GLU A 196 3.24 -3.93 7.63
C GLU A 196 2.45 -2.97 8.53
N VAL A 197 3.12 -2.10 9.29
CA VAL A 197 2.41 -1.10 10.11
C VAL A 197 1.65 -0.09 9.23
N PHE A 198 2.23 0.31 8.10
CA PHE A 198 1.53 1.19 7.15
C PHE A 198 0.30 0.51 6.53
N TYR A 199 0.40 -0.79 6.24
CA TYR A 199 -0.68 -1.63 5.74
C TYR A 199 -1.86 -1.64 6.71
N GLU A 200 -1.64 -1.76 8.01
CA GLU A 200 -2.74 -1.68 8.99
C GLU A 200 -3.51 -0.35 8.94
N SER A 201 -2.85 0.76 8.58
CA SER A 201 -3.53 2.06 8.43
C SER A 201 -4.50 2.15 7.24
N TYR A 202 -4.38 1.20 6.29
CA TYR A 202 -5.08 1.17 5.02
C TYR A 202 -6.27 0.19 4.96
N TYR A 203 -6.64 -0.43 6.08
CA TYR A 203 -7.92 -1.13 6.18
C TYR A 203 -9.07 -0.16 5.95
N ASN A 204 -9.95 -0.36 4.98
CA ASN A 204 -11.13 0.47 4.74
C ASN A 204 -12.33 0.11 5.63
N SER A 205 -12.08 -0.49 6.80
CA SER A 205 -13.11 -0.69 7.82
C SER A 205 -13.46 0.62 8.54
N PRO A 206 -14.74 0.92 8.78
CA PRO A 206 -15.18 2.06 9.58
C PRO A 206 -14.75 1.94 11.05
N GLU A 207 -14.38 0.74 11.51
CA GLU A 207 -13.93 0.48 12.87
C GLU A 207 -12.52 1.06 13.13
N VAL A 208 -11.74 1.31 12.08
CA VAL A 208 -10.41 1.91 12.19
C VAL A 208 -10.54 3.44 12.13
N SER A 209 -10.54 4.07 13.32
CA SER A 209 -10.65 5.52 13.47
C SER A 209 -9.56 6.30 12.73
N HIS A 210 -9.85 7.55 12.34
CA HIS A 210 -8.86 8.44 11.72
C HIS A 210 -7.60 8.61 12.58
N ASN A 211 -7.77 8.71 13.91
CA ASN A 211 -6.67 8.79 14.85
C ASN A 211 -5.74 7.58 14.73
N ALA A 212 -6.30 6.37 14.78
CA ALA A 212 -5.53 5.14 14.66
C ALA A 212 -4.72 5.09 13.35
N ARG A 213 -5.33 5.51 12.22
CA ARG A 213 -4.64 5.57 10.92
C ARG A 213 -3.44 6.50 10.94
N ILE A 214 -3.60 7.71 11.49
CA ILE A 214 -2.50 8.67 11.61
C ILE A 214 -1.39 8.12 12.51
N LEU A 215 -1.73 7.48 13.63
CA LEU A 215 -0.76 6.86 14.53
C LEU A 215 0.02 5.74 13.84
N LEU A 216 -0.67 4.83 13.15
CA LEU A 216 -0.05 3.73 12.40
C LEU A 216 0.88 4.27 11.30
N GLN A 217 0.44 5.28 10.54
CA GLN A 217 1.30 5.91 9.53
C GLN A 217 2.53 6.59 10.16
N ALA A 218 2.38 7.28 11.29
CA ALA A 218 3.53 7.87 11.97
C ALA A 218 4.51 6.81 12.48
N SER A 219 4.01 5.72 13.07
CA SER A 219 4.84 4.60 13.51
C SER A 219 5.56 3.89 12.37
N SER A 220 4.95 3.85 11.17
CA SER A 220 5.65 3.34 9.98
C SER A 220 6.88 4.17 9.62
N PHE A 221 6.82 5.51 9.76
CA PHE A 221 7.98 6.40 9.55
C PHE A 221 9.03 6.23 10.65
N GLU A 222 8.61 6.09 11.92
CA GLU A 222 9.49 5.81 13.06
C GLU A 222 10.33 4.55 12.82
N ILE A 223 9.68 3.45 12.38
CA ILE A 223 10.34 2.19 12.03
C ILE A 223 11.27 2.36 10.83
N LEU A 224 10.78 2.98 9.75
CA LEU A 224 11.51 3.12 8.49
C LEU A 224 12.83 3.91 8.68
N LEU A 225 12.79 4.96 9.50
CA LEU A 225 13.91 5.87 9.75
C LEU A 225 14.78 5.47 10.96
N GLU A 226 14.45 4.38 11.67
CA GLU A 226 15.18 3.85 12.85
C GLU A 226 15.35 4.88 13.98
N LYS A 227 14.29 5.63 14.29
CA LYS A 227 14.34 6.64 15.37
C LYS A 227 13.19 6.43 16.35
N GLY A 228 13.50 6.56 17.64
CA GLY A 228 12.51 6.54 18.71
C GLY A 228 11.56 7.74 18.64
N ASN A 229 10.49 7.68 19.45
CA ASN A 229 9.39 8.65 19.44
C ASN A 229 9.81 10.12 19.47
N ASP A 230 10.82 10.48 20.27
CA ASP A 230 11.22 11.87 20.47
C ASP A 230 11.99 12.45 19.27
N ASP A 231 12.61 11.60 18.45
CA ASP A 231 13.45 12.01 17.33
C ASP A 231 12.81 11.80 15.96
N ALA A 232 11.71 11.06 15.86
CA ALA A 232 11.10 10.69 14.57
C ALA A 232 10.67 11.90 13.74
N ARG A 233 10.10 12.93 14.37
CA ARG A 233 9.77 14.21 13.71
C ARG A 233 11.00 14.87 13.12
N LYS A 234 12.08 14.94 13.90
CA LYS A 234 13.34 15.54 13.45
C LYS A 234 13.94 14.72 12.32
N ALA A 235 13.94 13.40 12.45
CA ALA A 235 14.47 12.47 11.47
C ALA A 235 13.74 12.59 10.12
N LEU A 236 12.41 12.66 10.12
CA LEU A 236 11.66 12.84 8.88
C LEU A 236 11.96 14.22 8.26
N LYS A 237 12.00 15.29 9.06
CA LYS A 237 12.38 16.63 8.56
C LYS A 237 13.78 16.62 7.93
N ASP A 238 14.77 16.05 8.62
CA ASP A 238 16.16 15.97 8.16
C ASP A 238 16.26 15.11 6.89
N PHE A 239 15.51 14.01 6.81
CA PHE A 239 15.41 13.17 5.63
C PHE A 239 14.84 13.92 4.43
N LEU A 240 13.75 14.66 4.62
CA LEU A 240 13.13 15.45 3.55
C LEU A 240 14.03 16.60 3.10
N ARG A 241 14.77 17.26 4.01
CA ARG A 241 15.79 18.25 3.62
C ARG A 241 16.91 17.64 2.79
N LYS A 242 17.34 16.43 3.13
CA LYS A 242 18.44 15.74 2.42
C LYS A 242 18.03 15.28 1.02
N TYR A 243 16.81 14.75 0.88
CA TYR A 243 16.42 14.04 -0.35
C TYR A 243 15.34 14.72 -1.18
N GLY A 244 14.50 15.53 -0.55
CA GLY A 244 13.32 16.13 -1.20
C GLY A 244 13.44 17.62 -1.45
N ASP A 245 14.33 18.35 -0.76
CA ASP A 245 14.47 19.79 -0.95
C ASP A 245 15.50 20.12 -2.04
N TYR A 246 15.15 21.09 -2.87
CA TYR A 246 16.02 21.67 -3.90
C TYR A 246 16.44 23.11 -3.53
N PRO A 247 17.58 23.61 -4.03
CA PRO A 247 18.08 24.96 -3.69
C PRO A 247 17.10 26.11 -3.96
N ASP A 248 16.26 25.96 -4.98
CA ASP A 248 15.25 26.91 -5.47
C ASP A 248 13.85 26.66 -4.88
N ASP A 249 13.68 25.64 -4.03
CA ASP A 249 12.41 25.43 -3.35
C ASP A 249 12.10 26.61 -2.41
N ARG A 250 10.92 27.20 -2.59
CA ARG A 250 10.46 28.29 -1.73
C ARG A 250 10.34 27.84 -0.29
N LYS A 251 11.00 28.59 0.62
CA LYS A 251 10.83 28.45 2.06
C LYS A 251 9.67 29.31 2.57
N TYR A 252 8.95 28.79 3.55
CA TYR A 252 7.79 29.40 4.17
C TYR A 252 8.03 29.54 5.66
N ARG A 253 7.76 30.74 6.20
CA ARG A 253 7.77 30.94 7.65
C ARG A 253 6.52 30.34 8.27
N TYR A 254 6.67 29.56 9.34
CA TYR A 254 5.57 28.95 10.05
C TYR A 254 5.91 28.72 11.53
N LYS A 255 4.88 28.62 12.38
CA LYS A 255 5.03 28.30 13.80
C LYS A 255 5.02 26.79 14.01
N SER A 256 6.16 26.22 14.35
CA SER A 256 6.35 24.83 14.74
C SER A 256 6.03 24.66 16.23
N GLU A 257 5.17 23.68 16.54
CA GLU A 257 4.81 23.39 17.93
C GLU A 257 5.86 22.48 18.59
N ARG A 258 6.40 22.92 19.73
CA ARG A 258 7.38 22.21 20.55
C ARG A 258 6.80 21.95 21.94
N ARG A 259 7.24 20.86 22.59
CA ARG A 259 6.85 20.46 23.97
C ARG A 259 5.34 20.57 24.25
N GLN A 260 4.54 19.68 23.66
CA GLN A 260 3.10 19.57 23.91
C GLN A 260 2.34 20.91 23.83
N GLY A 261 2.53 21.72 22.80
CA GLY A 261 1.74 22.95 22.61
C GLY A 261 2.16 24.15 23.43
N LYS A 262 3.06 23.97 24.40
CA LYS A 262 3.47 25.04 25.32
C LYS A 262 4.46 26.01 24.69
N MET A 263 5.19 25.59 23.67
CA MET A 263 6.18 26.43 22.99
C MET A 263 5.94 26.42 21.49
N LYS A 264 5.92 27.60 20.88
CA LYS A 264 5.86 27.76 19.42
C LYS A 264 7.15 28.43 18.97
N VAL A 265 7.87 27.78 18.07
CA VAL A 265 9.11 28.29 17.48
C VAL A 265 8.83 28.67 16.04
N GLU A 266 9.26 29.86 15.62
CA GLU A 266 9.18 30.25 14.22
C GLU A 266 10.29 29.55 13.44
N GLU A 267 9.92 28.90 12.34
CA GLU A 267 10.84 28.20 11.44
C GLU A 267 10.59 28.66 10.00
N SER A 268 11.61 28.54 9.15
CA SER A 268 11.53 28.84 7.72
C SER A 268 11.98 27.63 6.91
N GLU A 269 11.03 26.87 6.35
CA GLU A 269 11.28 25.57 5.74
C GLU A 269 10.44 25.38 4.47
N THR A 270 10.76 24.37 3.66
CA THR A 270 9.94 24.00 2.48
C THR A 270 8.58 23.44 2.90
N LYS A 271 7.64 23.35 1.94
CA LYS A 271 6.33 22.73 2.20
C LYS A 271 6.46 21.29 2.70
N ARG A 272 7.42 20.51 2.16
CA ARG A 272 7.66 19.10 2.53
C ARG A 272 8.02 18.97 4.02
N VAL A 273 9.00 19.76 4.45
CA VAL A 273 9.45 19.80 5.86
C VAL A 273 8.35 20.34 6.79
N MET A 274 7.63 21.38 6.35
CA MET A 274 6.48 21.92 7.09
C MET A 274 5.36 20.88 7.26
N TRP A 275 5.09 20.05 6.25
CA TRP A 275 4.13 18.96 6.37
C TRP A 275 4.56 17.91 7.39
N ALA A 276 5.82 17.45 7.34
CA ALA A 276 6.34 16.50 8.33
C ALA A 276 6.21 17.04 9.76
N ASP A 277 6.47 18.33 9.94
CA ASP A 277 6.30 19.02 11.21
C ASP A 277 4.84 19.02 11.71
N ARG A 278 3.89 19.33 10.82
CA ARG A 278 2.44 19.35 11.13
C ARG A 278 1.88 17.95 11.35
N PHE A 279 2.30 16.98 10.55
CA PHE A 279 1.89 15.58 10.67
C PHE A 279 2.26 15.00 12.05
N PHE A 280 3.51 15.20 12.49
CA PHE A 280 3.92 14.77 13.83
C PHE A 280 3.32 15.63 14.95
N THR A 281 2.94 16.88 14.68
CA THR A 281 2.16 17.68 15.65
C THR A 281 0.77 17.07 15.86
N LEU A 282 0.06 16.72 14.78
CA LEU A 282 -1.22 16.01 14.84
C LEU A 282 -1.08 14.68 15.60
N ARG A 283 -0.07 13.86 15.27
CA ARG A 283 0.25 12.64 16.01
C ARG A 283 0.44 12.88 17.51
N ASN A 284 1.18 13.92 17.88
CA ASN A 284 1.41 14.28 19.28
C ASN A 284 0.13 14.75 19.99
N HIS A 285 -0.78 15.41 19.30
CA HIS A 285 -2.09 15.73 19.87
C HIS A 285 -2.88 14.46 20.19
N ILE A 286 -2.90 13.51 19.25
CA ILE A 286 -3.61 12.23 19.41
C ILE A 286 -3.04 11.41 20.57
N ILE A 287 -1.72 11.18 20.63
CA ILE A 287 -1.12 10.34 21.67
C ILE A 287 -1.22 10.94 23.08
N HIS A 288 -1.42 12.25 23.19
CA HIS A 288 -1.63 12.93 24.47
C HIS A 288 -3.11 13.10 24.81
N GLY A 289 -4.00 12.37 24.13
CA GLY A 289 -5.44 12.35 24.41
C GLY A 289 -6.17 13.65 24.08
N ARG A 290 -5.55 14.56 23.32
CA ARG A 290 -6.27 15.73 22.79
C ARG A 290 -7.19 15.27 21.68
N VAL A 291 -8.37 15.87 21.59
CA VAL A 291 -9.28 15.68 20.45
C VAL A 291 -8.87 16.67 19.35
N PRO A 292 -8.19 16.24 18.27
CA PRO A 292 -7.76 17.17 17.23
C PRO A 292 -8.98 17.75 16.51
N LYS A 293 -8.93 19.05 16.20
CA LYS A 293 -9.98 19.68 15.40
C LYS A 293 -9.94 19.15 13.97
N GLU A 294 -11.07 19.14 13.28
CA GLU A 294 -11.18 18.64 11.90
C GLU A 294 -10.08 19.20 10.97
N LYS A 295 -9.86 20.52 11.01
CA LYS A 295 -8.80 21.19 10.23
C LYS A 295 -7.38 20.69 10.48
N GLU A 296 -7.11 20.06 11.63
CA GLU A 296 -5.78 19.52 11.96
C GLU A 296 -5.48 18.23 11.20
N TYR A 297 -6.50 17.54 10.69
CA TYR A 297 -6.32 16.38 9.80
C TYR A 297 -5.94 16.78 8.38
N TYR A 298 -5.94 18.07 8.07
CA TYR A 298 -5.64 18.62 6.76
C TYR A 298 -4.35 19.45 6.79
N PHE A 299 -3.58 19.35 5.70
CA PHE A 299 -2.43 20.21 5.45
C PHE A 299 -2.77 21.25 4.40
N GLY A 300 -2.67 22.53 4.76
CA GLY A 300 -3.28 23.59 3.98
C GLY A 300 -4.80 23.54 4.14
N ASP A 301 -5.52 23.77 3.05
CA ASP A 301 -6.97 23.98 3.13
C ASP A 301 -7.81 22.72 2.85
N TRP A 302 -7.25 21.68 2.22
CA TRP A 302 -8.08 20.58 1.71
C TRP A 302 -7.43 19.18 1.68
N GLN A 303 -6.09 19.06 1.71
CA GLN A 303 -5.43 17.75 1.52
C GLN A 303 -5.20 17.05 2.86
N ARG A 304 -5.73 15.83 3.04
CA ARG A 304 -5.62 15.11 4.31
C ARG A 304 -4.19 14.65 4.55
N HIS A 305 -3.76 14.70 5.81
CA HIS A 305 -2.50 14.12 6.25
C HIS A 305 -2.39 12.63 5.90
N PHE A 306 -3.51 11.91 6.00
CA PHE A 306 -3.62 10.49 5.64
C PHE A 306 -3.17 10.20 4.19
N ASP A 307 -3.61 11.03 3.23
CA ASP A 307 -3.30 10.84 1.81
C ASP A 307 -1.84 11.22 1.52
N ILE A 308 -1.38 12.35 2.08
CA ILE A 308 -0.02 12.86 1.89
C ILE A 308 1.02 11.90 2.48
N ALA A 309 0.71 11.24 3.60
CA ALA A 309 1.60 10.29 4.25
C ALA A 309 2.02 9.15 3.31
N LEU A 310 1.11 8.65 2.46
CA LEU A 310 1.47 7.63 1.46
C LEU A 310 2.56 8.14 0.51
N TYR A 311 2.47 9.39 0.04
CA TYR A 311 3.40 9.94 -0.94
C TYR A 311 4.82 9.98 -0.36
N PHE A 312 4.93 10.51 0.85
CA PHE A 312 6.21 10.59 1.53
C PHE A 312 6.71 9.23 2.03
N PHE A 313 5.82 8.30 2.40
CA PHE A 313 6.23 6.95 2.80
C PHE A 313 6.88 6.21 1.63
N VAL A 314 6.24 6.21 0.46
CA VAL A 314 6.79 5.62 -0.77
C VAL A 314 8.08 6.32 -1.18
N PHE A 315 8.12 7.65 -1.12
CA PHE A 315 9.33 8.42 -1.40
C PHE A 315 10.49 8.02 -0.48
N CYS A 316 10.28 8.04 0.85
CA CYS A 316 11.32 7.67 1.83
C CYS A 316 11.81 6.24 1.61
N LEU A 317 10.88 5.31 1.41
CA LEU A 317 11.15 3.91 1.15
C LEU A 317 12.07 3.76 -0.07
N LYS A 318 11.71 4.38 -1.21
CA LYS A 318 12.52 4.33 -2.43
C LYS A 318 13.93 4.88 -2.24
N ARG A 319 14.09 5.98 -1.50
CA ARG A 319 15.41 6.58 -1.22
C ARG A 319 16.27 5.69 -0.32
N ILE A 320 15.69 5.07 0.71
CA ILE A 320 16.39 4.10 1.55
C ILE A 320 16.82 2.86 0.75
N ILE A 321 16.01 2.42 -0.21
CA ILE A 321 16.37 1.32 -1.11
C ILE A 321 17.58 1.69 -1.97
N GLU A 322 17.60 2.89 -2.56
CA GLU A 322 18.73 3.37 -3.37
C GLU A 322 20.03 3.45 -2.57
N GLU A 323 19.97 4.03 -1.37
CA GLU A 323 21.13 4.08 -0.46
C GLU A 323 21.64 2.67 -0.13
N ALA A 324 20.73 1.76 0.22
CA ALA A 324 21.12 0.41 0.61
C ALA A 324 21.65 -0.43 -0.55
N LEU A 325 21.21 -0.15 -1.78
CA LEU A 325 21.67 -0.82 -3.00
C LEU A 325 22.83 -0.10 -3.69
N ASP A 326 23.16 1.11 -3.26
CA ASP A 326 24.10 2.04 -3.89
C ASP A 326 23.81 2.24 -5.38
N LYS A 327 22.54 2.57 -5.68
CA LYS A 327 22.03 2.71 -7.06
C LYS A 327 20.98 3.78 -7.18
N ASP A 328 21.08 4.60 -8.21
CA ASP A 328 20.04 5.56 -8.61
C ASP A 328 19.00 4.86 -9.50
N ILE A 329 17.85 4.48 -8.91
CA ILE A 329 16.83 3.62 -9.54
C ILE A 329 15.58 4.44 -9.86
N PHE A 330 15.14 5.27 -8.93
CA PHE A 330 13.82 5.90 -8.90
C PHE A 330 13.87 7.38 -9.29
N ASN A 331 13.02 7.78 -10.23
CA ASN A 331 12.90 9.16 -10.74
C ASN A 331 11.76 9.95 -10.08
N ASP A 332 11.01 9.32 -9.17
CA ASP A 332 9.86 9.94 -8.56
C ASP A 332 10.21 11.00 -7.52
N ASP A 333 9.29 11.94 -7.37
CA ASP A 333 9.37 13.05 -6.42
C ASP A 333 7.97 13.40 -5.90
N VAL A 334 7.92 14.06 -4.75
CA VAL A 334 6.70 14.61 -4.16
C VAL A 334 6.76 16.12 -4.31
N VAL A 335 5.91 16.70 -5.14
CA VAL A 335 5.99 18.12 -5.53
C VAL A 335 4.77 18.89 -5.03
N TRP A 336 4.97 20.13 -4.58
CA TRP A 336 3.88 21.03 -4.24
C TRP A 336 3.45 21.79 -5.49
N LYS A 337 2.24 21.51 -6.00
CA LYS A 337 1.73 22.09 -7.23
C LYS A 337 0.40 22.80 -7.03
N LYS A 338 0.04 23.60 -8.01
CA LYS A 338 -1.30 24.16 -8.21
C LYS A 338 -1.93 23.46 -9.40
N TRP A 339 -3.21 23.10 -9.32
CA TRP A 339 -3.99 22.58 -10.44
C TRP A 339 -5.43 23.07 -10.32
N THR A 340 -6.16 22.95 -11.41
CA THR A 340 -7.57 23.31 -11.51
C THR A 340 -8.38 22.04 -11.75
N ASP A 341 -9.46 21.86 -10.99
CA ASP A 341 -10.41 20.77 -11.24
C ASP A 341 -11.43 21.22 -12.29
N GLU A 342 -11.17 20.84 -13.54
CA GLU A 342 -12.00 21.18 -14.69
C GLU A 342 -13.32 20.40 -14.74
N LEU A 343 -13.50 19.37 -13.91
CA LEU A 343 -14.72 18.57 -13.88
C LEU A 343 -15.86 19.22 -13.08
N ARG A 344 -15.58 20.32 -12.37
CA ARG A 344 -16.58 21.10 -11.64
C ARG A 344 -17.19 22.18 -12.55
N VAL A 345 -18.50 22.42 -12.35
CA VAL A 345 -19.28 23.45 -13.09
C VAL A 345 -18.72 24.87 -12.86
N GLU A 346 -17.92 25.06 -11.81
CA GLU A 346 -17.01 26.19 -11.67
C GLU A 346 -15.62 25.64 -11.36
N PRO A 347 -14.61 25.87 -12.23
CA PRO A 347 -13.28 25.34 -12.00
C PRO A 347 -12.70 25.85 -10.67
N VAL A 348 -12.39 24.93 -9.76
CA VAL A 348 -11.78 25.29 -8.46
C VAL A 348 -10.28 25.05 -8.53
N GLU A 349 -9.51 26.06 -8.14
CA GLU A 349 -8.06 25.94 -8.03
C GLU A 349 -7.67 25.33 -6.68
N TYR A 350 -6.84 24.31 -6.72
CA TYR A 350 -6.30 23.65 -5.53
C TYR A 350 -4.78 23.75 -5.49
N ARG A 351 -4.23 23.63 -4.28
CA ARG A 351 -2.78 23.55 -4.04
C ARG A 351 -2.47 22.43 -3.06
N GLY A 352 -1.46 21.63 -3.34
CA GLY A 352 -1.21 20.43 -2.57
C GLY A 352 -0.02 19.64 -3.10
N PHE A 353 0.32 18.58 -2.39
CA PHE A 353 1.31 17.62 -2.87
C PHE A 353 0.73 16.74 -3.97
N GLU A 354 1.59 16.39 -4.91
CA GLU A 354 1.34 15.43 -5.97
C GLU A 354 2.56 14.52 -6.07
N TYR A 355 2.33 13.23 -6.28
CA TYR A 355 3.40 12.27 -6.51
C TYR A 355 3.71 12.21 -8.00
N SER A 356 4.87 12.70 -8.40
CA SER A 356 5.31 12.69 -9.79
C SER A 356 6.23 11.50 -10.04
N SER A 357 5.90 10.64 -11.00
CA SER A 357 6.75 9.51 -11.39
C SER A 357 7.99 9.92 -12.20
N TYR A 358 8.02 11.17 -12.66
CA TYR A 358 9.11 11.76 -13.42
C TYR A 358 9.31 13.20 -12.94
N GLY A 359 9.91 13.32 -11.76
CA GLY A 359 10.20 14.61 -11.15
C GLY A 359 11.51 15.21 -11.65
N ARG A 360 11.94 16.29 -11.01
CA ARG A 360 13.21 16.96 -11.29
C ARG A 360 14.42 16.01 -11.25
N ARG A 361 14.42 15.02 -10.36
CA ARG A 361 15.48 14.00 -10.32
C ARG A 361 15.59 13.19 -11.62
N GLY A 362 14.47 12.85 -12.25
CA GLY A 362 14.49 12.16 -13.55
C GLY A 362 15.21 12.99 -14.60
N TRP A 363 14.89 14.28 -14.66
CA TRP A 363 15.53 15.24 -15.55
C TRP A 363 17.03 15.44 -15.23
N GLU A 364 17.40 15.64 -13.96
CA GLU A 364 18.80 15.76 -13.54
C GLU A 364 19.63 14.51 -13.89
N ARG A 365 19.03 13.32 -13.76
CA ARG A 365 19.67 12.05 -14.14
C ARG A 365 19.93 11.99 -15.64
N GLU A 366 18.98 12.39 -16.47
CA GLU A 366 19.14 12.43 -17.93
C GLU A 366 20.23 13.43 -18.34
N ILE A 367 20.27 14.60 -17.72
CA ILE A 367 21.33 15.59 -17.97
C ILE A 367 22.71 15.03 -17.62
N ARG A 368 22.86 14.34 -16.48
CA ARG A 368 24.15 13.71 -16.11
C ARG A 368 24.57 12.65 -17.13
N LYS A 369 23.63 11.85 -17.64
CA LYS A 369 23.91 10.86 -18.70
C LYS A 369 24.36 11.54 -19.98
N MET A 370 23.70 12.61 -20.41
CA MET A 370 24.07 13.37 -21.61
C MET A 370 25.48 13.98 -21.50
N HIS A 371 25.86 14.49 -20.31
CA HIS A 371 27.21 15.03 -20.09
C HIS A 371 28.30 13.95 -20.12
N ASN A 372 28.02 12.76 -19.58
CA ASN A 372 28.97 11.65 -19.59
C ASN A 372 29.19 11.10 -21.01
N ASN A 373 28.14 11.02 -21.83
CA ASN A 373 28.23 10.55 -23.21
C ASN A 373 29.00 11.50 -24.14
N LYS A 374 29.15 12.79 -23.78
CA LYS A 374 29.96 13.75 -24.56
C LYS A 374 31.47 13.66 -24.26
N LYS A 375 31.85 12.93 -23.20
CA LYS A 375 33.25 12.76 -22.78
C LYS A 375 33.86 11.43 -23.25
N SER A 376 33.03 10.51 -23.76
CA SER A 376 33.43 9.28 -24.44
C SER A 376 33.43 9.50 -25.95
#